data_AF-A0A0N0RF89-F1
#
_entry.id   AF-A0A0N0RF89-F1
#
_cell.length_a   1.000
_cell.length_b   1.000
_cell.length_c   1.000
_cell.angle_alpha   90.00
_cell.angle_beta   90.00
_cell.angle_gamma   90.00
#
_symmetry.space_group_name_H-M   'P 1'
#
loop_
_entity.id
_entity.type
_entity.pdbx_description
1 polymer ?
#
loop_
_entity_poly.entity_id
_entity_poly.type
_entity_poly.pdbx_seq_one_letter_code
_entity_poly.pdbx_strand_id
1 'polypeptide(L)'
;MSETPPVESQQPDNESVAEREHNGEPSPAPVNDAHALAPWLEAILFVADAPVELDALARAVGGTIAQVEAGLDALEEALAARGVRLQRARGRVRMVTAPEYAAAVERFLGLDLSTKLSKAALETLAIIAYRQPITRAEIDEIRGVQSSGVLRTLLARELIEEVGRLDTVGHPILYGTTFRFLEYFGLKSLDDLPPLDSEEAEALFGTATPSPSAETENEEE
;
A
#
# COMPACT_ATOMS: atom_id res chain seq x y z
N MET A 1 33.17 8.08 78.01
CA MET A 1 32.21 6.95 78.02
C MET A 1 31.37 7.15 76.76
N SER A 2 31.89 6.88 75.55
CA SER A 2 32.31 5.55 75.04
C SER A 2 31.10 4.61 75.16
N GLU A 3 30.47 4.09 74.11
CA GLU A 3 31.02 3.42 72.92
C GLU A 3 30.01 3.43 71.76
N THR A 4 30.54 3.46 70.54
CA THR A 4 29.84 3.08 69.30
C THR A 4 29.99 1.56 69.11
N PRO A 5 28.93 0.78 68.85
CA PRO A 5 29.07 -0.60 68.37
C PRO A 5 29.03 -0.65 66.83
N PRO A 6 29.48 -1.77 66.22
CA PRO A 6 30.35 -1.75 65.05
C PRO A 6 29.62 -1.80 63.71
N VAL A 7 30.34 -1.30 62.70
CA VAL A 7 30.09 -1.47 61.27
C VAL A 7 30.22 -2.96 60.93
N GLU A 8 29.13 -3.61 60.55
CA GLU A 8 29.17 -4.93 59.94
C GLU A 8 29.14 -4.77 58.41
N SER A 9 30.33 -4.88 57.84
CA SER A 9 30.59 -5.06 56.43
C SER A 9 30.05 -6.40 55.97
N GLN A 10 28.94 -6.40 55.24
CA GLN A 10 28.60 -7.47 54.32
C GLN A 10 28.65 -6.91 52.89
N GLN A 11 29.70 -7.34 52.19
CA GLN A 11 29.88 -7.23 50.76
C GLN A 11 28.74 -7.94 50.02
N PRO A 12 28.50 -7.55 48.75
CA PRO A 12 27.18 -7.57 48.13
C PRO A 12 26.74 -9.00 47.81
N ASP A 13 25.46 -9.26 48.03
CA ASP A 13 24.75 -10.34 47.35
C ASP A 13 24.77 -10.05 45.86
N ASN A 14 25.78 -10.65 45.22
CA ASN A 14 25.85 -10.86 43.79
C ASN A 14 24.76 -11.88 43.43
N GLU A 15 23.50 -11.47 43.53
CA GLU A 15 22.41 -12.17 42.87
C GLU A 15 22.70 -12.09 41.38
N SER A 16 22.96 -13.27 40.83
CA SER A 16 23.20 -13.53 39.43
C SER A 16 22.32 -12.64 38.55
N VAL A 17 22.94 -11.62 37.98
CA VAL A 17 22.60 -11.18 36.63
C VAL A 17 22.91 -12.40 35.78
N ALA A 18 21.96 -13.33 35.74
CA ALA A 18 21.96 -14.43 34.80
C ALA A 18 22.09 -13.74 33.45
N GLU A 19 23.28 -13.90 32.89
CA GLU A 19 23.61 -13.62 31.51
C GLU A 19 22.50 -14.26 30.69
N ARG A 20 21.46 -13.49 30.38
CA ARG A 20 20.62 -13.76 29.23
C ARG A 20 21.52 -13.45 28.07
N GLU A 21 22.39 -14.40 27.76
CA GLU A 21 22.93 -14.59 26.44
C GLU A 21 21.71 -14.72 25.54
N HIS A 22 21.25 -13.57 25.06
CA HIS A 22 20.35 -13.49 23.93
C HIS A 22 21.19 -13.98 22.76
N ASN A 23 21.26 -15.32 22.62
CA ASN A 23 21.70 -15.95 21.39
C ASN A 23 20.88 -15.28 20.29
N GLY A 24 21.53 -14.39 19.55
CA GLY A 24 20.95 -13.47 18.58
C GLY A 24 20.47 -14.17 17.31
N GLU A 25 19.91 -15.37 17.46
CA GLU A 25 19.12 -15.97 16.41
C GLU A 25 17.75 -15.30 16.45
N PRO A 26 17.36 -14.57 15.39
CA PRO A 26 16.02 -14.01 15.32
C PRO A 26 15.02 -15.16 15.48
N SER A 27 14.08 -15.01 16.43
CA SER A 27 12.96 -15.94 16.55
C SER A 27 12.34 -16.11 15.16
N PRO A 28 12.08 -17.32 14.67
CA PRO A 28 11.41 -17.47 13.38
C PRO A 28 10.05 -16.76 13.43
N ALA A 29 9.66 -16.13 12.33
CA ALA A 29 8.36 -15.49 12.24
C ALA A 29 7.24 -16.53 12.41
N PRO A 30 6.18 -16.22 13.17
CA PRO A 30 5.09 -17.17 13.45
C PRO A 30 4.10 -17.22 12.28
N VAL A 31 4.55 -17.72 11.13
CA VAL A 31 3.79 -17.72 9.87
C VAL A 31 2.44 -18.44 9.91
N ASN A 32 2.18 -19.25 10.94
CA ASN A 32 0.91 -19.97 11.12
C ASN A 32 -0.16 -19.17 11.88
N ASP A 33 0.19 -18.03 12.47
CA ASP A 33 -0.73 -17.18 13.22
C ASP A 33 -0.68 -15.76 12.64
N ALA A 34 -1.77 -15.33 12.02
CA ALA A 34 -1.89 -14.04 11.37
C ALA A 34 -1.65 -12.85 12.32
N HIS A 35 -2.21 -12.90 13.54
CA HIS A 35 -2.04 -11.82 14.52
C HIS A 35 -0.61 -11.79 15.07
N ALA A 36 0.02 -12.94 15.23
CA ALA A 36 1.42 -13.02 15.65
C ALA A 36 2.39 -12.61 14.52
N LEU A 37 2.00 -12.77 13.25
CA LEU A 37 2.78 -12.37 12.08
C LEU A 37 2.69 -10.86 11.79
N ALA A 38 1.58 -10.21 12.14
CA ALA A 38 1.34 -8.79 11.88
C ALA A 38 2.49 -7.85 12.35
N PRO A 39 3.08 -7.99 13.57
CA PRO A 39 4.21 -7.16 13.99
C PRO A 39 5.48 -7.31 13.13
N TRP A 40 5.70 -8.50 12.55
CA TRP A 40 6.83 -8.75 11.65
C TRP A 40 6.64 -8.02 10.33
N LEU A 41 5.43 -8.09 9.78
CA LEU A 41 5.06 -7.38 8.57
C LEU A 41 5.09 -5.86 8.79
N GLU A 42 4.60 -5.37 9.94
CA GLU A 42 4.67 -3.95 10.33
C GLU A 42 6.12 -3.47 10.34
N ALA A 43 7.04 -4.23 10.97
CA ALA A 43 8.45 -3.86 11.02
C ALA A 43 9.10 -3.77 9.63
N ILE A 44 8.81 -4.75 8.75
CA ILE A 44 9.33 -4.76 7.37
C ILE A 44 8.75 -3.59 6.56
N LEU A 45 7.45 -3.36 6.64
CA LEU A 45 6.78 -2.29 5.89
C LEU A 45 7.13 -0.89 6.40
N PHE A 46 7.45 -0.76 7.69
CA PHE A 46 7.88 0.50 8.28
C PHE A 46 9.26 0.93 7.78
N VAL A 47 10.18 -0.01 7.57
CA VAL A 47 11.54 0.29 7.07
C VAL A 47 11.61 0.37 5.54
N ALA A 48 10.63 -0.18 4.83
CA ALA A 48 10.57 -0.14 3.37
C ALA A 48 10.43 1.30 2.86
N ASP A 49 11.27 1.68 1.89
CA ASP A 49 11.25 2.99 1.22
C ASP A 49 10.31 3.03 0.00
N ALA A 50 9.87 1.86 -0.47
CA ALA A 50 8.98 1.67 -1.61
C ALA A 50 7.92 0.59 -1.31
N PRO A 51 6.81 0.54 -2.08
CA PRO A 51 5.85 -0.55 -1.96
C PRO A 51 6.48 -1.92 -2.18
N VAL A 52 6.15 -2.88 -1.32
CA VAL A 52 6.77 -4.19 -1.25
C VAL A 52 5.85 -5.24 -1.89
N GLU A 53 6.40 -6.06 -2.77
CA GLU A 53 5.69 -7.21 -3.38
C GLU A 53 5.39 -8.29 -2.33
N LEU A 54 4.21 -8.92 -2.40
CA LEU A 54 3.81 -9.98 -1.47
C LEU A 54 4.79 -11.15 -1.44
N ASP A 55 5.34 -11.52 -2.61
CA ASP A 55 6.38 -12.53 -2.73
C ASP A 55 7.65 -12.20 -1.93
N ALA A 56 8.02 -10.92 -1.86
CA ALA A 56 9.17 -10.48 -1.09
C ALA A 56 8.92 -10.57 0.41
N LEU A 57 7.70 -10.21 0.85
CA LEU A 57 7.27 -10.38 2.25
C LEU A 57 7.25 -11.85 2.64
N ALA A 58 6.68 -12.72 1.79
CA ALA A 58 6.60 -14.16 2.02
C ALA A 58 7.99 -14.78 2.21
N ARG A 59 8.95 -14.41 1.35
CA ARG A 59 10.36 -14.82 1.51
C ARG A 59 10.99 -14.29 2.80
N ALA A 60 10.73 -13.03 3.16
CA ALA A 60 11.32 -12.41 4.34
C ALA A 60 10.85 -13.06 5.65
N VAL A 61 9.58 -13.45 5.73
CA VAL A 61 9.01 -14.12 6.91
C VAL A 61 9.11 -15.65 6.86
N GLY A 62 9.56 -16.22 5.74
CA GLY A 62 9.65 -17.67 5.55
C GLY A 62 8.28 -18.36 5.43
N GLY A 63 7.28 -17.65 4.88
CA GLY A 63 5.90 -18.12 4.76
C GLY A 63 5.39 -18.16 3.31
N THR A 64 4.10 -18.39 3.16
CA THR A 64 3.37 -18.34 1.88
C THR A 64 2.69 -16.98 1.69
N ILE A 65 2.32 -16.66 0.44
CA ILE A 65 1.55 -15.44 0.15
C ILE A 65 0.23 -15.42 0.93
N ALA A 66 -0.47 -16.56 1.04
CA ALA A 66 -1.72 -16.65 1.79
C ALA A 66 -1.56 -16.33 3.28
N GLN A 67 -0.44 -16.74 3.90
CA GLN A 67 -0.13 -16.40 5.29
C GLN A 67 0.20 -14.91 5.43
N VAL A 68 0.94 -14.33 4.47
CA VAL A 68 1.23 -12.90 4.44
C VAL A 68 -0.06 -12.10 4.31
N GLU A 69 -0.95 -12.46 3.38
CA GLU A 69 -2.27 -11.85 3.19
C GLU A 69 -3.06 -11.84 4.51
N ALA A 70 -3.20 -12.99 5.17
CA ALA A 70 -3.87 -13.06 6.46
C ALA A 70 -3.20 -12.19 7.54
N GLY A 71 -1.87 -12.15 7.57
CA GLY A 71 -1.11 -11.28 8.48
C GLY A 71 -1.27 -9.79 8.18
N LEU A 72 -1.38 -9.41 6.90
CA LEU A 72 -1.66 -8.04 6.46
C LEU A 72 -3.08 -7.62 6.84
N ASP A 73 -4.06 -8.51 6.73
CA ASP A 73 -5.45 -8.24 7.15
C ASP A 73 -5.52 -8.01 8.66
N ALA A 74 -4.85 -8.87 9.45
CA ALA A 74 -4.73 -8.70 10.90
C ALA A 74 -4.01 -7.40 11.28
N LEU A 75 -2.97 -7.02 10.53
CA LEU A 75 -2.28 -5.73 10.71
C LEU A 75 -3.20 -4.56 10.36
N GLU A 76 -3.96 -4.63 9.27
CA GLU A 76 -4.89 -3.57 8.88
C GLU A 76 -5.95 -3.31 9.96
N GLU A 77 -6.52 -4.37 10.53
CA GLU A 77 -7.46 -4.27 11.65
C GLU A 77 -6.82 -3.55 12.86
N ALA A 78 -5.60 -3.96 13.24
CA ALA A 78 -4.87 -3.34 14.35
C ALA A 78 -4.53 -1.86 14.10
N LEU A 79 -4.36 -1.48 12.83
CA LEU A 79 -4.03 -0.11 12.43
C LEU A 79 -5.26 0.78 12.22
N ALA A 80 -6.48 0.25 12.17
CA ALA A 80 -7.69 0.98 11.77
C ALA A 80 -7.95 2.29 12.56
N ALA A 81 -7.59 2.33 13.85
CA ALA A 81 -7.75 3.51 14.71
C ALA A 81 -6.46 4.31 14.94
N ARG A 82 -5.37 4.02 14.22
CA ARG A 82 -4.05 4.63 14.43
C ARG A 82 -3.74 5.76 13.44
N GLY A 83 -2.56 6.37 13.54
CA GLY A 83 -2.09 7.43 12.63
C GLY A 83 -1.56 6.92 11.28
N VAL A 84 -1.48 5.61 11.10
CA VAL A 84 -0.91 4.94 9.92
C VAL A 84 -1.90 3.91 9.37
N ARG A 85 -1.79 3.59 8.09
CA ARG A 85 -2.62 2.64 7.35
C ARG A 85 -1.76 1.79 6.41
N LEU A 86 -2.34 0.69 5.97
CA LEU A 86 -1.84 -0.05 4.81
C LEU A 86 -2.49 0.47 3.53
N GLN A 87 -1.72 0.49 2.46
CA GLN A 87 -2.21 0.75 1.11
C GLN A 87 -1.77 -0.41 0.23
N ARG A 88 -2.69 -0.95 -0.57
CA ARG A 88 -2.50 -2.19 -1.33
C ARG A 88 -2.90 -1.97 -2.79
N ALA A 89 -2.02 -2.35 -3.71
CA ALA A 89 -2.30 -2.29 -5.14
C ALA A 89 -1.44 -3.28 -5.92
N ARG A 90 -2.04 -4.04 -6.82
CA ARG A 90 -1.35 -4.97 -7.75
C ARG A 90 -0.34 -5.90 -7.07
N GLY A 91 -0.74 -6.56 -5.99
CA GLY A 91 0.16 -7.49 -5.27
C GLY A 91 1.31 -6.81 -4.52
N ARG A 92 1.25 -5.48 -4.36
CA ARG A 92 2.17 -4.71 -3.52
C ARG A 92 1.44 -4.08 -2.34
N VAL A 93 2.17 -3.85 -1.27
CA VAL A 93 1.69 -3.21 -0.05
C VAL A 93 2.73 -2.23 0.50
N ARG A 94 2.26 -1.15 1.12
CA ARG A 94 3.11 -0.20 1.86
C ARG A 94 2.38 0.33 3.08
N MET A 95 3.14 0.83 4.05
CA MET A 95 2.62 1.69 5.10
C MET A 95 2.57 3.16 4.64
N VAL A 96 1.50 3.84 5.02
CA VAL A 96 1.28 5.28 4.79
C VAL A 96 0.69 5.93 6.04
N THR A 97 0.72 7.26 6.12
CA THR A 97 -0.05 7.99 7.14
C THR A 97 -1.53 7.94 6.83
N ALA A 98 -2.38 7.91 7.85
CA ALA A 98 -3.82 7.93 7.65
C ALA A 98 -4.26 9.29 7.06
N PRO A 99 -5.18 9.31 6.08
CA PRO A 99 -5.54 10.51 5.31
C PRO A 99 -6.13 11.63 6.19
N GLU A 100 -6.75 11.29 7.32
CA GLU A 100 -7.31 12.23 8.29
C GLU A 100 -6.25 13.17 8.88
N TYR A 101 -4.97 12.78 8.84
CA TYR A 101 -3.85 13.53 9.36
C TYR A 101 -3.03 14.27 8.28
N ALA A 102 -3.44 14.22 7.01
CA ALA A 102 -2.69 14.79 5.89
C ALA A 102 -2.30 16.26 6.11
N ALA A 103 -3.23 17.12 6.55
CA ALA A 103 -2.96 18.54 6.77
C ALA A 103 -1.88 18.79 7.85
N ALA A 104 -1.76 17.92 8.85
CA ALA A 104 -0.70 18.03 9.86
C ALA A 104 0.67 17.63 9.28
N VAL A 105 0.70 16.56 8.48
CA VAL A 105 1.91 16.08 7.79
C VAL A 105 2.41 17.13 6.78
N GLU A 106 1.52 17.72 5.98
CA GLU A 106 1.85 18.77 5.02
C GLU A 106 2.50 19.99 5.69
N ARG A 107 1.90 20.48 6.79
CA ARG A 107 2.47 21.59 7.58
C ARG A 107 3.83 21.24 8.15
N PHE A 108 4.00 20.02 8.65
CA PHE A 108 5.28 19.57 9.20
C PHE A 108 6.38 19.52 8.13
N LEU A 109 6.05 19.04 6.93
CA LEU A 109 6.99 18.93 5.81
C LEU A 109 7.17 20.24 5.04
N GLY A 110 6.36 21.27 5.32
CA GLY A 110 6.38 22.54 4.58
C GLY A 110 6.00 22.39 3.11
N LEU A 111 5.17 21.39 2.78
CA LEU A 111 4.78 21.11 1.41
C LEU A 111 3.60 21.99 0.99
N ASP A 112 3.69 22.56 -0.20
CA ASP A 112 2.54 23.15 -0.90
C ASP A 112 2.09 22.19 -2.01
N LEU A 113 1.33 21.16 -1.62
CA LEU A 113 0.82 20.13 -2.54
C LEU A 113 -0.36 20.63 -3.39
N SER A 114 -0.69 21.92 -3.36
CA SER A 114 -1.92 22.49 -3.93
C SER A 114 -2.00 22.56 -5.46
N THR A 115 -1.07 21.93 -6.20
CA THR A 115 -1.15 21.92 -7.67
C THR A 115 -2.31 21.04 -8.13
N LYS A 116 -3.48 21.66 -8.27
CA LYS A 116 -4.69 20.98 -8.72
C LYS A 116 -4.51 20.42 -10.13
N LEU A 117 -4.98 19.20 -10.34
CA LEU A 117 -5.13 18.64 -11.67
C LEU A 117 -6.17 19.46 -12.45
N SER A 118 -5.90 19.69 -13.74
CA SER A 118 -6.89 20.30 -14.63
C SER A 118 -8.08 19.35 -14.84
N LYS A 119 -9.21 19.89 -15.31
CA LYS A 119 -10.38 19.07 -15.63
C LYS A 119 -10.05 17.93 -16.60
N ALA A 120 -9.32 18.23 -17.67
CA ALA A 120 -8.89 17.22 -18.66
C ALA A 120 -7.96 16.15 -18.05
N ALA A 121 -7.12 16.53 -17.09
CA ALA A 121 -6.27 15.59 -16.36
C ALA A 121 -7.08 14.68 -15.44
N LEU A 122 -8.07 15.22 -14.72
CA LEU A 122 -8.98 14.43 -13.90
C LEU A 122 -9.82 13.47 -14.74
N GLU A 123 -10.38 13.92 -15.86
CA GLU A 123 -11.15 13.06 -16.80
C GLU A 123 -10.28 11.91 -17.31
N THR A 124 -9.06 12.20 -17.77
CA THR A 124 -8.13 11.17 -18.27
C THR A 124 -7.73 10.19 -17.17
N LEU A 125 -7.46 10.70 -15.96
CA LEU A 125 -7.06 9.88 -14.83
C LEU A 125 -8.19 8.98 -14.34
N ALA A 126 -9.43 9.47 -14.35
CA ALA A 126 -10.61 8.66 -14.04
C ALA A 126 -10.77 7.51 -15.04
N ILE A 127 -10.61 7.79 -16.34
CA ILE A 127 -10.66 6.72 -17.36
C ILE A 127 -9.64 5.63 -17.07
N ILE A 128 -8.39 6.02 -16.77
CA ILE A 128 -7.34 5.05 -16.42
C ILE A 128 -7.69 4.28 -15.14
N ALA A 129 -8.17 4.94 -14.09
CA ALA A 129 -8.50 4.31 -12.83
C ALA A 129 -9.56 3.21 -12.98
N TYR A 130 -10.60 3.45 -13.79
CA TYR A 130 -11.73 2.54 -13.99
C TYR A 130 -11.56 1.54 -15.14
N ARG A 131 -10.58 1.73 -16.05
CA ARG A 131 -10.37 0.87 -17.23
C ARG A 131 -8.98 0.26 -17.34
N GLN A 132 -8.09 0.53 -16.39
CA GLN A 132 -6.76 -0.08 -16.38
C GLN A 132 -6.84 -1.62 -16.42
N PRO A 133 -5.93 -2.30 -17.14
CA PRO A 133 -4.88 -1.72 -17.99
C PRO A 133 -5.46 -1.21 -19.33
N ILE A 134 -5.12 0.03 -19.73
CA ILE A 134 -5.68 0.69 -20.93
C ILE A 134 -4.60 1.37 -21.79
N THR A 135 -4.76 1.38 -23.11
CA THR A 135 -3.84 2.05 -24.04
C THR A 135 -4.19 3.52 -24.27
N ARG A 136 -3.22 4.31 -24.77
CA ARG A 136 -3.47 5.70 -25.21
C ARG A 136 -4.58 5.79 -26.26
N ALA A 137 -4.65 4.84 -27.19
CA ALA A 137 -5.62 4.89 -28.28
C ALA A 137 -7.06 4.77 -27.74
N GLU A 138 -7.29 3.84 -26.83
CA GLU A 138 -8.59 3.67 -26.16
C GLU A 138 -8.96 4.88 -25.31
N ILE A 139 -7.98 5.48 -24.61
CA ILE A 139 -8.21 6.74 -23.87
C ILE A 139 -8.62 7.88 -24.82
N ASP A 140 -7.91 8.04 -25.94
CA ASP A 140 -8.20 9.08 -26.94
C ASP A 140 -9.59 8.88 -27.57
N GLU A 141 -10.00 7.63 -27.78
CA GLU A 141 -11.33 7.25 -28.28
C GLU A 141 -12.43 7.61 -27.28
N ILE A 142 -12.28 7.22 -26.00
CA ILE A 142 -13.24 7.53 -24.94
C ILE A 142 -13.38 9.05 -24.73
N ARG A 143 -12.26 9.78 -24.75
CA ARG A 143 -12.27 11.24 -24.57
C ARG A 143 -12.71 12.01 -25.82
N GLY A 144 -12.69 11.38 -26.99
CA GLY A 144 -12.91 12.03 -28.28
C GLY A 144 -11.85 13.06 -28.68
N VAL A 145 -10.74 13.18 -27.92
CA VAL A 145 -9.65 14.14 -28.16
C VAL A 145 -8.30 13.55 -27.76
N GLN A 146 -7.21 14.07 -28.32
CA GLN A 146 -5.87 13.57 -28.04
C GLN A 146 -5.42 13.88 -26.60
N SER A 147 -4.87 12.87 -25.93
CA SER A 147 -4.51 12.87 -24.50
C SER A 147 -3.00 12.83 -24.25
N SER A 148 -2.16 12.92 -25.29
CA SER A 148 -0.70 12.79 -25.20
C SER A 148 -0.05 13.74 -24.18
N GLY A 149 -0.42 15.02 -24.19
CA GLY A 149 0.08 16.01 -23.23
C GLY A 149 -0.39 15.76 -21.80
N VAL A 150 -1.63 15.29 -21.64
CA VAL A 150 -2.20 14.95 -20.33
C VAL A 150 -1.52 13.72 -19.76
N LEU A 151 -1.35 12.65 -20.55
CA LEU A 151 -0.63 11.44 -20.15
C LEU A 151 0.81 11.75 -19.72
N ARG A 152 1.53 12.56 -20.50
CA ARG A 152 2.87 13.01 -20.11
C ARG A 152 2.87 13.74 -18.76
N THR A 153 1.87 14.55 -18.50
CA THR A 153 1.73 15.28 -17.23
C THR A 153 1.42 14.32 -16.07
N LEU A 154 0.53 13.35 -16.27
CA LEU A 154 0.17 12.36 -15.25
C LEU A 154 1.34 11.42 -14.93
N LEU A 155 2.10 10.98 -15.95
CA LEU A 155 3.34 10.20 -15.78
C LEU A 155 4.41 11.00 -15.01
N ALA A 156 4.64 12.25 -15.38
CA ALA A 156 5.63 13.10 -14.71
C ALA A 156 5.28 13.41 -13.24
N ARG A 157 3.99 13.31 -12.89
CA ARG A 157 3.48 13.43 -11.52
C ARG A 157 3.34 12.08 -10.82
N GLU A 158 3.81 11.01 -11.46
CA GLU A 158 3.77 9.63 -10.98
C GLU A 158 2.35 9.13 -10.63
N LEU A 159 1.28 9.77 -11.13
CA LEU A 159 -0.10 9.35 -10.87
C LEU A 159 -0.50 8.11 -11.70
N ILE A 160 0.21 7.89 -12.80
CA ILE A 160 0.07 6.70 -13.66
C ILE A 160 1.45 6.15 -14.01
N GLU A 161 1.50 4.89 -14.41
CA GLU A 161 2.71 4.18 -14.85
C GLU A 161 2.43 3.30 -16.08
N GLU A 162 3.49 2.88 -16.77
CA GLU A 162 3.42 1.84 -17.80
C GLU A 162 3.34 0.48 -17.10
N VAL A 163 2.26 -0.27 -17.32
CA VAL A 163 2.02 -1.57 -16.66
C VAL A 163 2.31 -2.76 -17.58
N GLY A 164 2.62 -2.49 -18.85
CA GLY A 164 2.91 -3.51 -19.84
C GLY A 164 2.73 -2.97 -21.26
N ARG A 165 2.70 -3.90 -22.22
CA ARG A 165 2.44 -3.62 -23.63
C ARG A 165 1.55 -4.71 -24.19
N LEU A 166 0.63 -4.36 -25.09
CA LEU A 166 -0.16 -5.37 -25.80
C LEU A 166 0.71 -6.13 -26.81
N ASP A 167 0.48 -7.44 -26.91
CA ASP A 167 1.10 -8.29 -27.92
C ASP A 167 0.32 -8.22 -29.24
N THR A 168 0.31 -7.03 -29.82
CA THR A 168 -0.34 -6.72 -31.10
C THR A 168 0.52 -5.74 -31.91
N VAL A 169 0.11 -5.45 -33.14
CA VAL A 169 0.82 -4.57 -34.06
C VAL A 169 1.08 -3.20 -33.40
N GLY A 170 2.34 -2.80 -33.39
CA GLY A 170 2.78 -1.52 -32.81
C GLY A 170 3.03 -1.54 -31.30
N HIS A 171 2.82 -2.68 -30.62
CA HIS A 171 3.10 -2.89 -29.19
C HIS A 171 2.72 -1.69 -28.30
N PRO A 172 1.44 -1.27 -28.33
CA PRO A 172 1.00 -0.09 -27.60
C PRO A 172 1.19 -0.28 -26.09
N ILE A 173 1.60 0.80 -25.44
CA ILE A 173 1.81 0.87 -23.99
C ILE A 173 0.47 0.77 -23.29
N LEU A 174 0.41 -0.08 -22.26
CA LEU A 174 -0.69 -0.15 -21.30
C LEU A 174 -0.37 0.75 -20.11
N TYR A 175 -1.34 1.56 -19.71
CA TYR A 175 -1.26 2.45 -18.57
C TYR A 175 -2.13 1.94 -17.43
N GLY A 176 -1.70 2.26 -16.22
CA GLY A 176 -2.50 2.09 -15.02
C GLY A 176 -2.09 3.08 -13.93
N THR A 177 -2.87 3.12 -12.86
CA THR A 177 -2.63 3.98 -11.68
C THR A 177 -1.47 3.47 -10.82
N THR A 178 -0.94 4.33 -9.94
CA THR A 178 0.17 4.03 -9.02
C THR A 178 -0.27 4.14 -7.55
N PHE A 179 0.65 3.87 -6.62
CA PHE A 179 0.43 4.23 -5.20
C PHE A 179 0.27 5.73 -4.97
N ARG A 180 0.97 6.58 -5.75
CA ARG A 180 0.80 8.05 -5.66
C ARG A 180 -0.61 8.48 -6.04
N PHE A 181 -1.27 7.79 -6.96
CA PHE A 181 -2.69 8.03 -7.23
C PHE A 181 -3.54 7.77 -5.98
N LEU A 182 -3.37 6.61 -5.35
CA LEU A 182 -4.14 6.26 -4.16
C LEU A 182 -3.87 7.25 -3.02
N GLU A 183 -2.61 7.66 -2.80
CA GLU A 183 -2.26 8.72 -1.84
C GLU A 183 -2.93 10.06 -2.17
N TYR A 184 -2.88 10.48 -3.44
CA TYR A 184 -3.45 11.76 -3.89
C TYR A 184 -4.97 11.83 -3.66
N PHE A 185 -5.67 10.69 -3.79
CA PHE A 185 -7.11 10.59 -3.56
C PHE A 185 -7.51 10.08 -2.17
N GLY A 186 -6.53 9.74 -1.31
CA GLY A 186 -6.78 9.23 0.03
C GLY A 186 -7.42 7.84 0.06
N LEU A 187 -7.16 7.00 -0.94
CA LEU A 187 -7.70 5.65 -1.09
C LEU A 187 -6.73 4.60 -0.52
N LYS A 188 -7.26 3.48 0.00
CA LYS A 188 -6.44 2.34 0.45
C LYS A 188 -6.17 1.36 -0.68
N SER A 189 -7.16 1.13 -1.53
CA SER A 189 -7.06 0.32 -2.74
C SER A 189 -7.90 0.94 -3.86
N LEU A 190 -7.86 0.30 -5.03
CA LEU A 190 -8.72 0.69 -6.15
C LEU A 190 -10.19 0.29 -5.92
N ASP A 191 -10.46 -0.63 -4.99
CA ASP A 191 -11.82 -1.08 -4.66
C ASP A 191 -12.59 -0.01 -3.88
N ASP A 192 -11.88 0.97 -3.28
CA ASP A 192 -12.48 2.13 -2.63
C ASP A 192 -13.02 3.17 -3.64
N LEU A 193 -12.78 2.97 -4.95
CA LEU A 193 -13.32 3.87 -5.96
C LEU A 193 -14.86 3.76 -6.00
N PRO A 194 -15.57 4.89 -6.12
CA PRO A 194 -17.03 4.86 -6.26
C PRO A 194 -17.45 3.91 -7.40
N PRO A 195 -18.43 3.03 -7.19
CA PRO A 195 -18.95 2.22 -8.28
C PRO A 195 -19.55 3.14 -9.34
N LEU A 196 -19.26 2.86 -10.60
CA LEU A 196 -19.92 3.53 -11.71
C LEU A 196 -21.30 2.90 -11.85
N ASP A 197 -22.37 3.67 -11.74
CA ASP A 197 -23.67 3.17 -12.14
C ASP A 197 -23.69 2.94 -13.67
N SER A 198 -24.68 2.17 -14.16
CA SER A 198 -24.74 1.81 -15.57
C SER A 198 -24.89 3.03 -16.49
N GLU A 199 -25.55 4.09 -16.04
CA GLU A 199 -25.78 5.30 -16.84
C GLU A 199 -24.52 6.17 -16.90
N GLU A 200 -23.81 6.32 -15.78
CA GLU A 200 -22.52 6.98 -15.67
C GLU A 200 -21.45 6.22 -16.45
N ALA A 201 -21.42 4.89 -16.36
CA ALA A 201 -20.52 4.06 -17.13
C ALA A 201 -20.78 4.19 -18.65
N GLU A 202 -22.05 4.19 -19.08
CA GLU A 202 -22.38 4.40 -20.48
C GLU A 202 -22.04 5.84 -20.94
N ALA A 203 -22.29 6.83 -20.11
CA ALA A 203 -21.97 8.24 -20.41
C ALA A 203 -20.46 8.51 -20.48
N LEU A 204 -19.67 7.84 -19.65
CA LEU A 204 -18.21 7.99 -19.59
C LEU A 204 -17.47 7.10 -20.59
N PHE A 205 -18.00 5.93 -20.92
CA PHE A 205 -17.24 4.90 -21.65
C PHE A 205 -17.93 4.31 -22.88
N GLY A 206 -19.18 4.72 -23.18
CA GLY A 206 -20.02 4.03 -24.16
C GLY A 206 -20.44 2.63 -23.66
N THR A 207 -21.08 1.82 -24.52
CA THR A 207 -21.70 0.52 -24.14
C THR A 207 -20.71 -0.59 -23.75
N ALA A 208 -19.47 -0.26 -23.40
CA ALA A 208 -18.50 -1.21 -22.89
C ALA A 208 -18.64 -1.31 -21.37
N THR A 209 -19.29 -2.39 -20.93
CA THR A 209 -19.47 -2.77 -19.53
C THR A 209 -18.12 -2.76 -18.80
N PRO A 210 -17.95 -2.03 -17.68
CA PRO A 210 -16.81 -2.25 -16.80
C PRO A 210 -16.91 -3.68 -16.27
N SER A 211 -15.85 -4.47 -16.42
CA SER A 211 -15.72 -5.72 -15.67
C SER A 211 -15.34 -5.36 -14.23
N PRO A 212 -16.20 -5.58 -13.23
CA PRO A 212 -15.71 -5.73 -11.89
C PRO A 212 -14.89 -7.03 -11.84
N SER A 213 -13.87 -7.00 -11.00
CA SER A 213 -13.06 -8.10 -10.48
C SER A 213 -13.61 -9.50 -10.71
N ALA A 214 -12.74 -10.39 -11.20
CA ALA A 214 -13.00 -11.81 -11.39
C ALA A 214 -13.65 -12.47 -10.17
N GLU A 215 -14.94 -12.78 -10.29
CA GLU A 215 -15.59 -13.81 -9.50
C GLU A 215 -14.91 -15.14 -9.84
N THR A 216 -14.12 -15.66 -8.90
CA THR A 216 -13.75 -17.07 -8.93
C THR A 216 -14.81 -17.81 -8.11
N GLU A 217 -15.98 -17.99 -8.70
CA GLU A 217 -16.90 -19.06 -8.29
C GLU A 217 -16.28 -20.37 -8.79
N ASN A 218 -15.70 -21.14 -7.88
CA ASN A 218 -15.54 -22.58 -8.07
C ASN A 218 -16.44 -23.26 -7.03
N GLU A 219 -17.71 -23.43 -7.40
CA GLU A 219 -18.58 -24.46 -6.84
C GLU A 219 -18.28 -25.81 -7.52
N GLU A 220 -18.03 -26.80 -6.67
CA GLU A 220 -18.44 -28.21 -6.78
C GLU A 220 -18.16 -29.01 -8.08
N GLU A 221 -17.18 -29.93 -8.01
CA GLU A 221 -17.42 -31.37 -8.22
C GLU A 221 -16.42 -32.24 -7.45
#